data_AF-P56688-F1
#
_entry.id   AF-P56688-F1
#
_cell.length_a   1.000
_cell.length_b   1.000
_cell.length_c   1.000
_cell.angle_alpha   90.00
_cell.angle_beta   90.00
_cell.angle_gamma   90.00
#
_symmetry.space_group_name_H-M   'P 1'
#
loop_
_entity.id
_entity.type
_entity.pdbx_description
1 polymer ?
#
loop_
_entity_poly.entity_id
_entity_poly.type
_entity_poly.pdbx_seq_one_letter_code
_entity_poly.pdbx_strand_id
1 'polypeptide(L)'
;MTTKCTVMAVVLAACICLQVLPQAYGRSTQGYGRMDKLLATLMGSSEGGALESASQHSLEKRQIFDPSCKGLYDRGLFSDLEHVCKDCYNLYRNPQVTSACRVNCYSNRVFRQCMEDLLLMEDFDKYARAIQTVGKK
;
A
#
# COMPACT_ATOMS: atom_id res chain seq x y z
N MET A 1 0.08 37.45 -33.35
CA MET A 1 0.92 37.05 -32.20
C MET A 1 0.09 36.51 -31.04
N THR A 2 -1.08 37.09 -30.77
CA THR A 2 -2.01 36.66 -29.70
C THR A 2 -2.41 35.18 -29.75
N THR A 3 -2.70 34.62 -30.93
CA THR A 3 -3.14 33.22 -31.07
C THR A 3 -2.08 32.19 -30.71
N LYS A 4 -0.79 32.51 -30.92
CA LYS A 4 0.31 31.59 -30.55
C LYS A 4 0.51 31.58 -29.04
N CYS A 5 0.41 32.75 -28.39
CA CYS A 5 0.53 32.86 -26.93
C CYS A 5 -0.62 32.16 -26.20
N THR A 6 -1.86 32.27 -26.70
CA THR A 6 -3.01 31.57 -26.08
C THR A 6 -2.89 30.06 -26.20
N VAL A 7 -2.47 29.54 -27.35
CA VAL A 7 -2.23 28.09 -27.52
C VAL A 7 -1.14 27.59 -26.57
N MET A 8 -0.01 28.32 -26.45
CA MET A 8 1.06 27.94 -25.52
C MET A 8 0.60 27.96 -24.06
N ALA A 9 -0.19 28.96 -23.65
CA ALA A 9 -0.72 29.05 -22.29
C ALA A 9 -1.69 27.89 -21.98
N VAL A 10 -2.55 27.52 -22.93
CA VAL A 10 -3.48 26.39 -22.78
C VAL A 10 -2.72 25.06 -22.70
N VAL A 11 -1.68 24.87 -23.53
CA VAL A 11 -0.84 23.66 -23.48
C VAL A 11 -0.09 23.56 -22.15
N LEU A 12 0.49 24.66 -21.66
CA LEU A 12 1.16 24.68 -20.35
C LEU A 12 0.18 24.39 -19.21
N ALA A 13 -1.01 25.01 -19.21
CA ALA A 13 -2.04 24.75 -18.22
C ALA A 13 -2.49 23.28 -18.25
N ALA A 14 -2.72 22.70 -19.43
CA ALA A 14 -3.07 21.29 -19.58
C ALA A 14 -1.96 20.36 -19.08
N CYS A 15 -0.69 20.65 -19.39
CA CYS A 15 0.45 19.88 -18.87
C CYS A 15 0.51 19.93 -17.34
N ILE A 16 0.38 21.12 -16.75
CA ILE A 16 0.38 21.29 -15.29
C ILE A 16 -0.80 20.54 -14.66
N CYS A 17 -2.00 20.66 -15.23
CA CYS A 17 -3.16 19.89 -14.79
C CYS A 17 -2.89 18.39 -14.85
N LEU A 18 -2.26 17.86 -15.90
CA LEU A 18 -1.93 16.44 -16.00
C LEU A 18 -0.89 15.97 -14.98
N GLN A 19 0.01 16.85 -14.52
CA GLN A 19 0.98 16.51 -13.46
C GLN A 19 0.39 16.65 -12.04
N VAL A 20 -0.59 17.56 -11.86
CA VAL A 20 -1.19 17.89 -10.55
C VAL A 20 -2.48 17.09 -10.30
N LEU A 21 -3.20 16.68 -11.35
CA LEU A 21 -4.22 15.64 -11.20
C LEU A 21 -3.51 14.41 -10.65
N PRO A 22 -4.00 13.84 -9.54
CA PRO A 22 -3.40 12.66 -8.96
C PRO A 22 -3.30 11.63 -10.09
N GLN A 23 -2.11 11.05 -10.26
CA GLN A 23 -1.95 9.85 -11.07
C GLN A 23 -2.79 8.74 -10.44
N ALA A 24 -4.10 8.80 -10.67
CA ALA A 24 -5.01 7.69 -10.67
C ALA A 24 -4.72 6.89 -11.95
N TYR A 25 -3.48 6.42 -12.10
CA TYR A 25 -3.21 5.27 -12.93
C TYR A 25 -4.03 4.14 -12.33
N GLY A 26 -5.15 3.85 -12.99
CA GLY A 26 -6.18 2.96 -12.54
C GLY A 26 -5.60 1.62 -12.09
N ARG A 27 -5.63 1.37 -10.78
CA ARG A 27 -5.52 0.03 -10.22
C ARG A 27 -6.92 -0.50 -9.98
N SER A 28 -7.62 -0.92 -11.03
CA SER A 28 -8.73 -1.90 -10.95
C SER A 28 -9.44 -2.12 -12.29
N THR A 29 -8.90 -3.02 -13.11
CA THR A 29 -9.72 -3.80 -14.07
C THR A 29 -9.16 -5.22 -14.21
N GLN A 30 -8.84 -5.89 -13.09
CA GLN A 30 -8.56 -7.34 -13.13
C GLN A 30 -9.26 -8.15 -12.04
N GLY A 31 -10.18 -7.52 -11.28
CA GLY A 31 -10.91 -8.16 -10.18
C GLY A 31 -12.35 -8.59 -10.49
N TYR A 32 -12.95 -8.14 -11.60
CA TYR A 32 -14.38 -8.37 -11.87
C TYR A 32 -14.72 -9.74 -12.48
N GLY A 33 -13.73 -10.58 -12.83
CA GLY A 33 -13.95 -11.89 -13.47
C GLY A 33 -14.19 -13.07 -12.53
N ARG A 34 -14.34 -12.86 -11.21
CA ARG A 34 -14.54 -13.96 -10.22
C ARG A 34 -15.73 -13.77 -9.30
N MET A 35 -16.62 -12.82 -9.61
CA MET A 35 -17.73 -12.47 -8.72
C MET A 35 -18.89 -13.49 -8.78
N ASP A 36 -19.03 -14.23 -9.89
CA ASP A 36 -20.09 -15.23 -10.07
C ASP A 36 -20.00 -16.40 -9.09
N LYS A 37 -18.77 -16.82 -8.71
CA LYS A 37 -18.60 -17.91 -7.75
C LYS A 37 -19.00 -17.53 -6.32
N LEU A 38 -18.90 -16.25 -5.95
CA LEU A 38 -19.33 -15.78 -4.63
C LEU A 38 -20.85 -15.67 -4.57
N LEU A 39 -21.49 -15.21 -5.65
CA LEU A 39 -22.96 -15.16 -5.73
C LEU A 39 -23.59 -16.55 -5.82
N ALA A 40 -22.98 -17.51 -6.53
CA ALA A 40 -23.48 -18.88 -6.60
C ALA A 40 -23.52 -19.58 -5.23
N THR A 41 -22.51 -19.35 -4.38
CA THR A 41 -22.49 -19.90 -3.01
C THR A 41 -23.55 -19.27 -2.11
N LEU A 42 -23.85 -17.97 -2.29
CA LEU A 42 -24.91 -17.28 -1.53
C LEU A 42 -26.32 -17.69 -1.97
N MET A 43 -26.52 -17.94 -3.26
CA MET A 43 -27.85 -18.27 -3.83
C MET A 43 -28.23 -19.75 -3.67
N GLY A 44 -27.27 -20.65 -3.40
CA GLY A 44 -27.49 -22.09 -3.34
C GLY A 44 -28.01 -22.65 -2.01
N SER A 45 -28.23 -21.83 -0.98
CA SER A 45 -28.66 -22.29 0.35
C SER A 45 -30.15 -21.98 0.59
N SER A 46 -31.03 -22.70 -0.10
CA SER A 46 -32.39 -22.97 0.38
C SER A 46 -32.45 -24.44 0.76
N GLU A 47 -33.15 -24.73 1.85
CA GLU A 47 -33.39 -26.07 2.43
C GLU A 47 -32.31 -26.57 3.42
N GLY A 48 -32.51 -26.20 4.68
CA GLY A 48 -32.29 -27.06 5.86
C GLY A 48 -30.94 -27.75 6.03
N GLY A 49 -30.09 -27.21 6.90
CA GLY A 49 -28.97 -27.96 7.45
C GLY A 49 -27.92 -27.06 8.07
N ALA A 50 -27.69 -27.23 9.37
CA ALA A 50 -26.64 -26.56 10.10
C ALA A 50 -25.28 -26.74 9.42
N LEU A 51 -24.75 -25.68 8.82
CA LEU A 51 -23.33 -25.60 8.47
C LEU A 51 -22.65 -24.64 9.43
N GLU A 52 -22.49 -25.15 10.65
CA GLU A 52 -21.41 -24.78 11.54
C GLU A 52 -20.10 -25.25 10.88
N SER A 53 -19.62 -24.48 9.92
CA SER A 53 -18.25 -24.58 9.43
C SER A 53 -17.81 -23.18 9.07
N ALA A 54 -17.43 -22.47 10.13
CA ALA A 54 -16.59 -21.30 10.07
C ALA A 54 -15.33 -21.64 9.24
N SER A 55 -15.39 -21.41 7.93
CA SER A 55 -14.19 -21.16 7.15
C SER A 55 -13.67 -19.80 7.59
N GLN A 56 -12.95 -19.79 8.71
CA GLN A 56 -12.00 -18.74 9.12
C GLN A 56 -10.84 -18.68 8.11
N HIS A 57 -11.14 -18.52 6.82
CA HIS A 57 -10.19 -17.92 5.92
C HIS A 57 -10.14 -16.45 6.31
N SER A 58 -9.27 -16.16 7.27
CA SER A 58 -8.70 -14.83 7.44
C SER A 58 -8.24 -14.43 6.04
N LEU A 59 -9.02 -13.56 5.39
CA LEU A 59 -8.54 -12.86 4.22
C LEU A 59 -7.48 -11.90 4.76
N GLU A 60 -6.30 -12.43 5.01
CA GLU A 60 -5.07 -11.67 5.08
C GLU A 60 -5.01 -10.94 3.74
N LYS A 61 -5.55 -9.72 3.74
CA LYS A 61 -5.60 -8.82 2.60
C LYS A 61 -4.18 -8.76 2.08
N ARG A 62 -3.90 -9.46 0.97
CA ARG A 62 -2.55 -9.61 0.40
C ARG A 62 -1.89 -8.24 0.41
N GLN A 63 -0.99 -8.04 1.36
CA GLN A 63 -0.38 -6.73 1.56
C GLN A 63 0.42 -6.44 0.29
N ILE A 64 0.09 -5.33 -0.37
CA ILE A 64 0.77 -4.89 -1.57
C ILE A 64 2.08 -4.25 -1.09
N PHE A 65 3.11 -5.07 -1.01
CA PHE A 65 4.49 -4.61 -0.83
C PHE A 65 4.97 -3.95 -2.12
N ASP A 66 5.92 -3.03 -2.01
CA ASP A 66 6.58 -2.44 -3.17
C ASP A 66 7.33 -3.56 -3.92
N PRO A 67 6.97 -3.86 -5.19
CA PRO A 67 7.65 -4.90 -5.96
C PRO A 67 9.14 -4.61 -6.19
N SER A 68 9.60 -3.41 -5.89
CA SER A 68 11.01 -3.01 -5.98
C SER A 68 11.89 -3.66 -4.91
N CYS A 69 11.29 -4.25 -3.86
CA CYS A 69 12.03 -4.94 -2.81
C CYS A 69 12.47 -6.32 -3.27
N LYS A 70 13.69 -6.37 -3.80
CA LYS A 70 14.31 -7.56 -4.41
C LYS A 70 15.05 -8.45 -3.40
N GLY A 71 15.12 -8.06 -2.13
CA GLY A 71 15.81 -8.79 -1.07
C GLY A 71 15.12 -10.08 -0.64
N LEU A 72 15.53 -10.62 0.51
CA LEU A 72 14.95 -11.83 1.07
C LEU A 72 13.49 -11.56 1.46
N TYR A 73 12.55 -12.31 0.89
CA TYR A 73 11.14 -12.19 1.21
C TYR A 73 10.80 -13.00 2.45
N ASP A 74 11.09 -12.45 3.63
CA ASP A 74 10.64 -12.99 4.91
C ASP A 74 9.38 -12.28 5.38
N ARG A 75 8.27 -13.01 5.49
CA ARG A 75 6.98 -12.48 5.95
C ARG A 75 7.07 -11.86 7.33
N GLY A 76 7.88 -12.42 8.22
CA GLY A 76 8.07 -11.89 9.58
C GLY A 76 8.68 -10.50 9.55
N LEU A 77 9.77 -10.31 8.79
CA LEU A 77 10.45 -9.03 8.66
C LEU A 77 9.55 -7.95 8.06
N PHE A 78 8.79 -8.28 7.01
CA PHE A 78 7.82 -7.34 6.43
C PHE A 78 6.69 -6.99 7.40
N SER A 79 6.22 -7.95 8.20
CA SER A 79 5.19 -7.72 9.22
C SER A 79 5.69 -6.75 10.31
N ASP A 80 6.93 -6.94 10.78
CA ASP A 80 7.54 -6.07 11.80
C ASP A 80 7.69 -4.63 11.26
N LEU A 81 8.21 -4.47 10.04
CA LEU A 81 8.36 -3.15 9.40
C LEU A 81 7.00 -2.48 9.12
N GLU A 82 6.00 -3.28 8.75
CA GLU A 82 4.64 -2.81 8.52
C GLU A 82 3.95 -2.34 9.81
N HIS A 83 4.25 -2.97 10.94
CA HIS A 83 3.72 -2.57 12.25
C HIS A 83 4.12 -1.14 12.60
N VAL A 84 5.40 -0.78 12.39
CA VAL A 84 5.90 0.60 12.60
C VAL A 84 5.12 1.60 11.73
N CYS A 85 4.90 1.28 10.45
CA CYS A 85 4.13 2.15 9.56
C CYS A 85 2.66 2.30 9.98
N LYS A 86 2.06 1.24 10.55
CA LYS A 86 0.69 1.27 11.06
C LYS A 86 0.57 2.10 12.34
N ASP A 87 1.54 2.00 13.24
CA ASP A 87 1.56 2.78 14.47
C ASP A 87 1.79 4.27 14.18
N CYS A 88 2.67 4.56 13.22
CA CYS A 88 2.89 5.92 12.74
C CYS A 88 1.63 6.50 12.07
N TYR A 89 0.87 5.68 11.34
CA TYR A 89 -0.45 6.08 10.83
C TYR A 89 -1.42 6.41 11.96
N ASN A 90 -1.43 5.64 13.06
CA ASN A 90 -2.30 5.93 14.20
C ASN A 90 -1.95 7.26 14.87
N LEU A 91 -0.67 7.64 14.89
CA LEU A 91 -0.19 8.92 15.42
C LEU A 91 -0.66 10.11 14.57
N TYR A 92 -0.38 10.09 13.26
CA TYR A 92 -0.68 11.21 12.36
C TYR A 92 -2.10 11.21 11.80
N ARG A 93 -2.80 10.08 11.85
CA ARG A 93 -4.10 9.82 11.21
C ARG A 93 -4.14 10.18 9.71
N ASN A 94 -2.99 10.07 9.03
CA ASN A 94 -2.85 10.43 7.62
C ASN A 94 -2.47 9.20 6.78
N PRO A 95 -3.32 8.74 5.83
CA PRO A 95 -3.06 7.55 5.04
C PRO A 95 -1.83 7.68 4.12
N GLN A 96 -1.42 8.91 3.78
CA GLN A 96 -0.21 9.15 2.97
C GLN A 96 1.06 8.72 3.71
N VAL A 97 1.05 8.74 5.05
CA VAL A 97 2.19 8.31 5.88
C VAL A 97 2.44 6.83 5.68
N THR A 98 1.42 5.98 5.71
CA THR A 98 1.58 4.53 5.49
C THR A 98 2.15 4.23 4.11
N SER A 99 1.65 4.91 3.06
CA SER A 99 2.17 4.71 1.71
C SER A 99 3.62 5.17 1.60
N ALA A 100 3.96 6.35 2.12
CA ALA A 100 5.31 6.90 2.07
C ALA A 100 6.30 6.07 2.90
N CYS A 101 5.85 5.51 4.02
CA CYS A 101 6.63 4.67 4.92
C CYS A 101 7.15 3.39 4.23
N ARG A 102 6.37 2.79 3.33
CA ARG A 102 6.73 1.55 2.61
C ARG A 102 7.64 1.77 1.38
N VAL A 103 7.77 3.01 0.90
CA VAL A 103 8.56 3.34 -0.30
C VAL A 103 10.03 2.98 -0.11
N ASN A 104 10.70 2.52 -1.19
CA ASN A 104 12.11 2.14 -1.16
C ASN A 104 12.42 1.10 -0.07
N CYS A 105 11.53 0.13 0.14
CA CYS A 105 11.73 -0.96 1.10
C CYS A 105 11.99 -0.46 2.52
N TYR A 106 11.19 0.51 2.96
CA TYR A 106 11.30 1.17 4.27
C TYR A 106 12.61 1.97 4.47
N SER A 107 13.51 2.00 3.47
CA SER A 107 14.74 2.81 3.47
C SER A 107 14.46 4.24 3.01
N ASN A 108 13.64 4.97 3.77
CA ASN A 108 13.30 6.36 3.49
C ASN A 108 13.28 7.20 4.78
N ARG A 109 13.19 8.52 4.65
CA ARG A 109 13.18 9.45 5.79
C ARG A 109 11.91 9.36 6.63
N VAL A 110 10.77 9.03 6.02
CA VAL A 110 9.48 8.92 6.73
C VAL A 110 9.52 7.77 7.72
N PHE A 111 10.05 6.61 7.33
CA PHE A 111 10.24 5.47 8.23
C PHE A 111 11.13 5.82 9.42
N ARG A 112 12.24 6.55 9.19
CA ARG A 112 13.12 7.03 10.26
C ARG A 112 12.39 7.97 11.22
N GLN A 113 11.65 8.94 10.69
CA GLN A 113 10.86 9.86 11.51
C GLN A 113 9.81 9.11 12.34
N CYS A 114 9.13 8.12 11.75
CA CYS A 114 8.18 7.28 12.47
C CYS A 114 8.83 6.55 13.65
N MET A 115 10.06 6.02 13.50
CA MET A 115 10.78 5.39 14.61
C MET A 115 11.14 6.40 15.71
N GLU A 116 11.50 7.63 15.34
CA GLU A 116 11.79 8.71 16.29
C GLU A 116 10.53 9.11 17.09
N ASP A 117 9.41 9.33 16.40
CA ASP A 117 8.15 9.77 17.02
C ASP A 117 7.48 8.69 17.88
N LEU A 118 7.64 7.42 17.49
CA LEU A 118 7.14 6.27 18.25
C LEU A 118 8.11 5.84 19.37
N LEU A 119 9.26 6.50 19.52
CA LEU A 119 10.29 6.20 20.52
C LEU A 119 10.93 4.80 20.37
N LEU A 120 11.04 4.25 19.15
CA LEU A 120 11.69 2.96 18.86
C LEU A 120 13.18 3.09 18.51
N MET A 121 13.84 4.19 18.91
CA MET A 121 15.24 4.43 18.54
C MET A 121 16.22 3.46 19.20
N GLU A 122 15.85 2.86 20.33
CA GLU A 122 16.65 1.79 20.98
C GLU A 122 16.74 0.53 20.10
N ASP A 123 15.69 0.24 19.33
CA ASP A 123 15.62 -0.89 18.40
C ASP A 123 16.07 -0.53 16.97
N PHE A 124 16.60 0.67 16.76
CA PHE A 124 16.94 1.17 15.42
C PHE A 124 17.85 0.20 14.65
N ASP A 125 18.85 -0.39 15.32
CA ASP A 125 19.77 -1.34 14.69
C ASP A 125 19.07 -2.64 14.24
N LYS A 126 18.04 -3.08 14.98
CA LYS A 126 17.23 -4.24 14.61
C LYS A 126 16.45 -3.96 13.33
N TYR A 127 15.76 -2.81 13.27
CA TYR A 127 15.02 -2.41 12.08
C TYR A 127 15.94 -2.10 10.89
N ALA A 128 17.10 -1.47 11.12
CA ALA A 128 18.08 -1.20 10.07
C ALA A 128 18.59 -2.50 9.41
N ARG A 129 18.86 -3.56 10.20
CA ARG A 129 19.20 -4.88 9.66
C ARG A 129 18.04 -5.52 8.89
N ALA A 130 16.80 -5.37 9.36
CA ALA A 130 15.61 -5.86 8.66
C ALA A 130 15.45 -5.15 7.30
N ILE A 131 15.58 -3.82 7.26
CA ILE A 131 15.53 -2.99 6.04
C ILE A 131 16.60 -3.43 5.03
N GLN A 132 17.84 -3.66 5.49
CA GLN A 132 18.92 -4.13 4.64
C GLN A 132 18.63 -5.52 4.06
N THR A 133 17.98 -6.41 4.83
CA THR A 133 17.62 -7.76 4.37
C THR A 133 16.55 -7.73 3.26
N VAL A 134 15.55 -6.84 3.38
CA VAL A 134 14.45 -6.72 2.40
C VAL A 134 14.80 -5.86 1.19
N GLY A 135 15.72 -4.91 1.35
CA GLY A 135 16.01 -3.85 0.36
C GLY A 135 17.28 -4.03 -0.46
N LYS A 136 17.99 -5.17 -0.36
CA LYS A 136 19.20 -5.42 -1.18
C LYS A 136 18.89 -5.26 -2.68
N LYS A 137 19.48 -4.22 -3.28
CA LYS A 137 19.55 -4.02 -4.73
C LYS A 137 20.54 -4.99 -5.35
#